data_AF-A0A377JXS8-F1
#
_entry.id   AF-A0A377JXS8-F1
#
_cell.length_a   1.000
_cell.length_b   1.000
_cell.length_c   1.000
_cell.angle_alpha   90.00
_cell.angle_beta   90.00
_cell.angle_gamma   90.00
#
_symmetry.space_group_name_H-M   'P 1'
#
loop_
_entity.id
_entity.type
_entity.pdbx_description
1 polymer ?
#
loop_
_entity_poly.entity_id
_entity_poly.type
_entity_poly.pdbx_seq_one_letter_code
_entity_poly.pdbx_strand_id
1 'polypeptide(L)' 'MSGDALHKLGTGTLKIDGSGINGGSLNTGDGAVILAQRPDGEGKVQAFSRVSLVSGRSIVILSDEKSD' A
#
# COMPACT_ATOMS: atom_id res chain seq x y z
N MET A 1 -8.72 8.06 -2.98
CA MET A 1 -9.52 9.10 -2.28
C MET A 1 -9.81 8.63 -0.86
N SER A 2 -10.08 9.51 0.10
CA SER A 2 -10.56 9.05 1.42
C SER A 2 -11.93 8.37 1.28
N GLY A 3 -12.13 7.24 1.95
CA GLY A 3 -13.34 6.42 1.83
C GLY A 3 -13.38 5.50 0.60
N ASP A 4 -12.37 5.56 -0.28
CA ASP A 4 -12.23 4.67 -1.43
C ASP A 4 -11.28 3.49 -1.13
N ALA A 5 -11.47 2.39 -1.84
CA ALA A 5 -10.67 1.17 -1.70
C ALA A 5 -10.08 0.74 -3.05
N LEU A 6 -8.75 0.62 -3.10
CA LEU A 6 -8.06 -0.02 -4.22
C LEU A 6 -8.13 -1.54 -4.05
N HIS A 7 -8.61 -2.25 -5.08
CA HIS A 7 -8.67 -3.72 -5.10
C HIS A 7 -7.56 -4.28 -5.99
N LYS A 8 -6.57 -4.97 -5.39
CA LYS A 8 -5.50 -5.65 -6.11
C LYS A 8 -5.78 -7.15 -6.22
N LEU A 9 -5.90 -7.61 -7.45
CA LEU A 9 -6.02 -9.02 -7.85
C LEU A 9 -4.94 -9.38 -8.88
N GLY A 10 -4.92 -10.65 -9.30
CA GLY A 10 -3.93 -11.20 -10.22
C GLY A 10 -2.57 -11.45 -9.57
N THR A 11 -1.82 -12.40 -10.12
CA THR A 11 -0.59 -12.93 -9.51
C THR A 11 0.63 -12.01 -9.63
N GLY A 12 0.54 -10.94 -10.43
CA GLY A 12 1.62 -9.97 -10.62
C GLY A 12 1.86 -9.05 -9.41
N THR A 13 2.94 -8.27 -9.52
CA THR A 13 3.38 -7.31 -8.50
C THR A 13 2.87 -5.89 -8.80
N LEU A 14 2.32 -5.22 -7.80
CA LEU A 14 2.00 -3.79 -7.83
C LEU A 14 2.92 -3.03 -6.86
N LYS A 15 3.72 -2.10 -7.38
CA LYS A 15 4.52 -1.18 -6.55
C LYS A 15 3.74 0.11 -6.33
N ILE A 16 3.60 0.51 -5.08
CA ILE A 16 2.98 1.76 -4.65
C ILE A 16 4.11 2.76 -4.40
N ASP A 17 4.21 3.78 -5.26
CA ASP A 17 5.34 4.72 -5.32
C ASP A 17 4.85 6.20 -5.39
N GLY A 18 3.70 6.45 -4.77
CA GLY A 18 3.16 7.80 -4.61
C GLY A 18 3.93 8.59 -3.56
N SER A 19 3.58 9.87 -3.40
CA SER A 19 4.14 10.76 -2.36
C SER A 19 3.06 11.22 -1.38
N GLY A 20 3.46 11.47 -0.13
CA GLY A 20 2.57 12.06 0.87
C GLY A 20 1.61 11.06 1.51
N ILE A 21 0.49 11.58 2.00
CA ILE A 21 -0.57 10.81 2.66
C ILE A 21 -1.62 10.34 1.66
N ASN A 22 -1.70 9.03 1.44
CA ASN A 22 -2.84 8.42 0.77
C ASN A 22 -3.92 8.02 1.79
N GLY A 23 -5.06 8.70 1.75
CA GLY A 23 -6.21 8.43 2.61
C GLY A 23 -7.07 7.22 2.21
N GLY A 24 -6.84 6.64 1.02
CA GLY A 24 -7.56 5.45 0.57
C GLY A 24 -7.13 4.19 1.30
N SER A 25 -7.90 3.12 1.14
CA SER A 25 -7.59 1.78 1.66
C SER A 25 -7.17 0.81 0.54
N LEU A 26 -6.51 -0.30 0.91
CA LEU A 26 -6.09 -1.36 -0.01
C LEU A 26 -6.68 -2.71 0.42
N ASN A 27 -7.35 -3.38 -0.52
CA ASN A 27 -7.78 -4.77 -0.41
C ASN A 27 -6.97 -5.62 -1.40
N THR A 28 -6.13 -6.53 -0.93
CA THR A 28 -5.27 -7.37 -1.78
C THR A 28 -5.56 -8.85 -1.63
N GLY A 29 -5.94 -9.50 -2.73
CA GLY A 29 -6.36 -10.90 -2.76
C GLY A 29 -5.46 -11.85 -3.55
N ASP A 30 -4.45 -11.35 -4.26
CA ASP A 30 -3.50 -12.18 -5.00
C ASP A 30 -2.23 -11.40 -5.38
N GLY A 31 -1.15 -12.14 -5.62
CA GLY A 31 0.15 -11.60 -6.02
C GLY A 31 0.82 -10.75 -4.94
N ALA A 32 1.74 -9.88 -5.38
CA ALA A 32 2.53 -9.06 -4.46
C ALA A 32 2.13 -7.58 -4.52
N VAL A 33 2.18 -6.91 -3.37
CA VAL A 33 2.13 -5.45 -3.27
C VAL A 33 3.36 -4.96 -2.54
N ILE A 34 4.09 -4.03 -3.13
CA ILE A 34 5.24 -3.37 -2.52
C ILE A 34 4.79 -1.97 -2.10
N LEU A 35 4.77 -1.70 -0.79
CA LEU A 35 4.45 -0.39 -0.23
C LEU A 35 5.74 0.42 -0.09
N ALA A 36 6.01 1.26 -1.08
CA ALA A 36 7.19 2.13 -1.18
C ALA A 36 6.77 3.60 -1.35
N GLN A 37 5.74 4.02 -0.62
CA GLN A 37 5.27 5.41 -0.62
C GLN A 37 6.41 6.33 -0.13
N ARG A 38 6.58 7.46 -0.81
CA ARG A 38 7.61 8.45 -0.50
C ARG A 38 7.03 9.59 0.34
N PRO A 39 7.86 10.27 1.17
CA PRO A 39 7.43 11.48 1.85
C PRO A 39 7.05 12.59 0.86
N ASP A 40 6.13 13.47 1.26
CA ASP A 40 5.91 14.76 0.60
C ASP A 40 6.94 15.81 1.06
N GLY A 41 6.74 17.07 0.65
CA GLY A 41 7.62 18.18 1.02
C GLY A 41 7.63 18.53 2.52
N GLU A 42 6.66 18.02 3.30
CA GLU A 42 6.61 18.17 4.76
C GLU A 42 7.11 16.90 5.48
N GLY A 43 7.62 15.91 4.75
CA GLY A 43 8.09 14.64 5.32
C GLY A 43 6.98 13.65 5.66
N LYS A 44 5.72 13.94 5.32
CA LYS A 44 4.58 13.07 5.65
C LYS A 44 4.51 11.91 4.66
N VAL A 45 4.32 10.70 5.16
CA VAL A 45 4.25 9.49 4.34
C VAL A 45 3.21 8.50 4.88
N GLN A 46 2.31 8.05 4.00
CA GLN A 46 1.38 6.96 4.29
C GLN A 46 0.91 6.33 2.98
N ALA A 47 1.18 5.04 2.80
CA ALA A 47 0.81 4.32 1.57
C ALA A 47 -0.71 4.10 1.44
N PHE A 48 -1.39 3.74 2.55
CA PHE A 48 -2.85 3.59 2.65
C PHE A 48 -3.27 3.80 4.10
N SER A 49 -4.52 4.19 4.33
CA SER A 49 -5.12 4.30 5.67
C SER A 49 -5.42 2.95 6.31
N ARG A 50 -5.60 1.91 5.50
CA ARG A 50 -5.79 0.52 5.92
C ARG A 50 -5.36 -0.42 4.80
N VAL A 51 -4.77 -1.55 5.17
CA VAL A 51 -4.46 -2.66 4.26
C VAL A 51 -5.19 -3.90 4.76
N SER A 52 -5.88 -4.60 3.86
CA SER A 52 -6.55 -5.87 4.14
C SER A 52 -6.03 -6.95 3.19
N LEU A 53 -5.42 -7.98 3.78
CA LEU A 53 -5.00 -9.18 3.06
C LEU A 53 -6.14 -10.18 3.12
N VAL A 54 -6.61 -10.61 1.96
CA VAL A 54 -7.72 -11.55 1.83
C VAL A 54 -7.29 -12.78 1.04
N SER A 55 -7.99 -13.91 1.25
CA SER A 55 -7.78 -15.21 0.58
C SER A 55 -6.47 -15.97 0.84
N GLY A 56 -5.46 -15.35 1.48
CA GLY A 56 -4.20 -16.01 1.84
C GLY A 56 -3.18 -16.17 0.70
N ARG A 57 -3.45 -15.63 -0.50
CA ARG A 57 -2.56 -15.73 -1.67
C ARG A 57 -1.71 -14.49 -1.90
N SER A 58 -2.01 -13.39 -1.21
CA SER A 58 -1.30 -12.12 -1.38
C SER A 58 -0.12 -12.00 -0.41
N ILE A 59 0.93 -11.32 -0.87
CA ILE A 59 2.08 -10.91 -0.05
C ILE A 59 2.16 -9.39 -0.08
N VAL A 60 2.31 -8.76 1.09
CA VAL A 60 2.56 -7.33 1.21
C VAL A 60 3.98 -7.12 1.72
N ILE A 61 4.78 -6.36 0.97
CA ILE A 61 6.16 -6.02 1.29
C ILE A 61 6.18 -4.56 1.73
N LEU A 62 6.68 -4.31 2.94
CA LEU A 62 6.91 -2.97 3.45
C LEU A 62 8.33 -2.56 3.05
N SER A 63 8.47 -1.50 2.25
CA SER A 63 9.78 -1.01 1.81
C SER A 63 10.32 0.12 2.69
N ASP A 64 9.57 0.52 3.71
CA ASP A 64 9.99 1.54 4.66
C ASP A 64 10.62 0.89 5.89
N GLU A 65 11.83 1.32 6.21
CA GLU A 65 12.50 1.04 7.48
C GLU A 65 12.06 2.14 8.45
N LYS A 66 10.84 2.05 8.97
CA LYS A 66 10.52 2.81 10.18
C LYS A 66 11.17 2.08 11.36
N SER A 67 12.47 2.27 11.53
CA SER A 67 13.18 1.89 12.75
C SER A 67 12.59 2.72 13.89
N ASP A 68 11.96 2.07 14.87
CA ASP A 68 11.58 2.68 16.15
C ASP A 68 12.80 3.26 16.89
#